data_AF-A0A101V407-F1
#
_entry.id   AF-A0A101V407-F1
#
_cell.length_a   1.000
_cell.length_b   1.000
_cell.length_c   1.000
_cell.angle_alpha   90.00
_cell.angle_beta   90.00
_cell.angle_gamma   90.00
#
_symmetry.space_group_name_H-M   'P 1'
#
loop_
_entity.id
_entity.type
_entity.pdbx_description
1 polymer ?
#
loop_
_entity_poly.entity_id
_entity_poly.type
_entity_poly.pdbx_seq_one_letter_code
_entity_poly.pdbx_strand_id
1 'polypeptide(L)'
;MTILSVYDKAVQLQNRARQIAAGAVGEKEATRVLSRTKELRAALAELRNQVELSHALAGLGAAAKPDLAGIDAARTAFDRKARNGLPSDTVFNTARRKVQEFTDRLKGDNSEAWSSWATARIAGLPLARIPMLSADEREAARGREKELRQAAAAKNLSKAGITLFTGTYAILAEALHDKSDPPKELLDLLDRLEKRPSPTLRDITDADIALLRQFDMDLHITLQRTGA
;
A
#
# COMPACT_ATOMS: atom_id res chain seq x y z
N MET A 1 35.99 70.57 -4.95
CA MET A 1 35.10 69.67 -4.19
C MET A 1 33.70 70.24 -4.26
N THR A 2 32.85 69.70 -5.13
CA THR A 2 31.46 70.15 -5.31
C THR A 2 30.63 69.66 -4.12
N ILE A 3 30.13 70.60 -3.31
CA ILE A 3 29.26 70.32 -2.18
C ILE A 3 27.90 69.92 -2.77
N LEU A 4 27.60 68.62 -2.73
CA LEU A 4 26.28 68.08 -3.11
C LEU A 4 25.19 68.79 -2.31
N SER A 5 24.20 69.34 -3.03
CA SER A 5 23.03 69.96 -2.43
C SER A 5 22.29 68.96 -1.56
N VAL A 6 21.61 69.44 -0.52
CA VAL A 6 20.72 68.62 0.33
C VAL A 6 19.69 67.87 -0.53
N TYR A 7 19.25 68.49 -1.62
CA TYR A 7 18.35 67.88 -2.59
C TYR A 7 18.99 66.69 -3.31
N ASP A 8 20.24 66.80 -3.78
CA ASP A 8 20.94 65.72 -4.48
C ASP A 8 21.18 64.52 -3.55
N LYS A 9 21.48 64.78 -2.27
CA LYS A 9 21.60 63.75 -1.24
C LYS A 9 20.27 63.05 -0.96
N ALA A 10 19.16 63.80 -0.94
CA ALA A 10 17.82 63.24 -0.77
C ALA A 10 17.40 62.34 -1.95
N VAL A 11 17.70 62.75 -3.18
CA VAL A 11 17.44 61.96 -4.40
C VAL A 11 18.29 60.68 -4.42
N GLN A 12 19.57 60.75 -4.03
CA GLN A 12 20.43 59.57 -3.91
C GLN A 12 19.92 58.59 -2.84
N LEU A 13 19.47 59.10 -1.68
CA LEU A 13 18.90 58.26 -0.62
C LEU A 13 17.59 57.61 -1.08
N GLN A 14 16.72 58.34 -1.78
CA GLN A 14 15.47 57.80 -2.32
C GLN A 14 15.73 56.70 -3.36
N ASN A 15 16.70 56.91 -4.26
CA ASN A 15 17.07 55.91 -5.26
C ASN A 15 17.70 54.67 -4.60
N ARG A 16 18.52 54.85 -3.56
CA ARG A 16 19.09 53.74 -2.80
C ARG A 16 18.02 52.97 -2.02
N ALA A 17 17.06 53.66 -1.41
CA ALA A 17 15.92 53.04 -0.73
C ALA A 17 15.05 52.24 -1.70
N ARG A 18 14.80 52.76 -2.92
CA ARG A 18 14.09 52.02 -3.98
C ARG A 18 14.84 50.77 -4.42
N GLN A 19 16.16 50.83 -4.59
CA GLN A 19 16.98 49.66 -4.92
C GLN A 19 16.94 48.60 -3.82
N ILE A 20 17.07 48.99 -2.55
CA ILE A 20 16.98 48.08 -1.40
C ILE A 20 15.58 47.45 -1.33
N ALA A 21 14.53 48.25 -1.51
CA ALA A 21 13.15 47.76 -1.54
C ALA A 21 12.92 46.77 -2.69
N ALA A 22 13.44 47.04 -3.89
CA ALA A 22 13.36 46.13 -5.03
C ALA A 22 14.13 44.82 -4.77
N GLY A 23 15.31 44.89 -4.17
CA GLY A 23 16.08 43.71 -3.74
C GLY A 23 15.33 42.87 -2.70
N ALA A 24 14.76 43.51 -1.68
CA ALA A 24 13.96 42.83 -0.65
C ALA A 24 12.68 42.19 -1.20
N VAL A 25 12.03 42.83 -2.19
CA VAL A 25 10.88 42.23 -2.90
C VAL A 25 11.32 41.01 -3.71
N GLY A 26 12.45 41.11 -4.43
CA GLY A 26 13.01 39.99 -5.17
C GLY A 26 13.36 38.78 -4.29
N GLU A 27 13.97 39.03 -3.13
CA GLU A 27 14.33 37.97 -2.16
C GLU A 27 13.09 37.30 -1.55
N LYS A 28 12.05 38.08 -1.22
CA LYS A 28 10.77 37.54 -0.74
C LYS A 28 10.09 36.67 -1.80
N GLU A 29 10.05 37.12 -3.04
CA GLU A 29 9.48 36.35 -4.16
C GLU A 29 10.27 35.07 -4.43
N ALA A 30 11.60 35.12 -4.39
CA ALA A 30 12.44 33.93 -4.53
C ALA A 30 12.18 32.91 -3.41
N THR A 31 12.12 33.36 -2.16
CA THR A 31 11.83 32.52 -0.99
C THR A 31 10.44 31.88 -1.10
N ARG A 32 9.43 32.66 -1.50
CA ARG A 32 8.05 32.19 -1.74
C ARG A 32 8.03 31.08 -2.79
N VAL A 33 8.60 31.34 -3.97
CA VAL A 33 8.60 30.38 -5.08
C VAL A 33 9.35 29.10 -4.71
N LEU A 34 10.49 29.21 -4.02
CA LEU A 34 11.26 28.06 -3.57
C LEU A 34 10.47 27.20 -2.58
N SER A 35 9.77 27.83 -1.62
CA SER A 35 8.87 27.12 -0.70
C SER A 35 7.75 26.39 -1.45
N ARG A 36 7.03 27.08 -2.34
CA ARG A 36 5.95 26.47 -3.14
C ARG A 36 6.43 25.34 -4.05
N THR A 37 7.62 25.47 -4.61
CA THR A 37 8.24 24.43 -5.43
C THR A 37 8.55 23.19 -4.59
N LYS A 38 9.04 23.36 -3.35
CA LYS A 38 9.27 22.23 -2.43
C LYS A 38 7.97 21.49 -2.11
N GLU A 39 6.90 22.22 -1.80
CA GLU A 39 5.59 21.62 -1.52
C GLU A 39 5.04 20.83 -2.72
N LEU A 40 5.13 21.40 -3.93
CA LEU A 40 4.66 20.73 -5.14
C LEU A 40 5.52 19.50 -5.48
N ARG A 41 6.85 19.57 -5.28
CA ARG A 41 7.75 18.42 -5.45
C ARG A 41 7.40 17.27 -4.49
N ALA A 42 7.09 17.58 -3.24
CA ALA A 42 6.65 16.56 -2.28
C ALA A 42 5.35 15.89 -2.73
N ALA A 43 4.35 16.67 -3.18
CA ALA A 43 3.10 16.13 -3.70
C ALA A 43 3.32 15.25 -4.96
N LEU A 44 4.21 15.67 -5.87
CA LEU A 44 4.57 14.89 -7.06
C LEU A 44 5.34 13.61 -6.73
N ALA A 45 6.18 13.62 -5.69
CA ALA A 45 6.88 12.43 -5.23
C ALA A 45 5.87 11.37 -4.73
N GLU A 46 4.85 11.79 -4.00
CA GLU A 46 3.80 10.87 -3.56
C GLU A 46 2.96 10.36 -4.74
N LEU A 47 2.58 11.23 -5.69
CA LEU A 47 1.91 10.81 -6.92
C LEU A 47 2.74 9.75 -7.67
N ARG A 48 4.04 9.98 -7.80
CA ARG A 48 4.97 9.03 -8.45
C ARG A 48 4.95 7.68 -7.74
N ASN A 49 5.00 7.65 -6.40
CA ASN A 49 4.91 6.40 -5.64
C ASN A 49 3.62 5.64 -5.96
N GLN A 50 2.48 6.34 -6.04
CA GLN A 50 1.19 5.71 -6.37
C GLN A 50 1.13 5.21 -7.81
N VAL A 51 1.67 5.95 -8.78
CA VAL A 51 1.75 5.50 -10.19
C VAL A 51 2.63 4.26 -10.33
N GLU A 52 3.78 4.24 -9.68
CA GLU A 52 4.66 3.08 -9.71
C GLU A 52 4.01 1.86 -9.01
N LEU A 53 3.17 2.08 -8.00
CA LEU A 53 2.37 1.03 -7.36
C LEU A 53 1.28 0.50 -8.30
N SER A 54 0.56 1.39 -9.00
CA SER A 54 -0.43 1.00 -10.00
C SER A 54 0.20 0.17 -11.12
N HIS A 55 1.42 0.51 -11.56
CA HIS A 55 2.15 -0.30 -12.54
C HIS A 55 2.53 -1.68 -12.00
N ALA A 56 2.94 -1.78 -10.73
CA ALA A 56 3.22 -3.08 -10.10
C ALA A 56 1.96 -3.96 -10.05
N LEU A 57 0.83 -3.37 -9.65
CA LEU A 57 -0.46 -4.07 -9.64
C LEU A 57 -0.91 -4.49 -11.05
N ALA A 58 -0.73 -3.63 -12.04
CA ALA A 58 -1.01 -3.96 -13.43
C ALA A 58 -0.13 -5.10 -13.96
N GLY A 59 1.15 -5.14 -13.55
CA GLY A 59 2.06 -6.25 -13.88
C GLY A 59 1.61 -7.60 -13.33
N LEU A 60 0.84 -7.61 -12.23
CA LEU A 60 0.24 -8.81 -11.63
C LEU A 60 -1.15 -9.16 -12.21
N GLY A 61 -1.68 -8.32 -13.11
CA GLY A 61 -3.06 -8.40 -13.58
C GLY A 61 -4.09 -8.04 -12.50
N ALA A 62 -3.67 -7.34 -11.43
CA ALA A 62 -4.57 -6.88 -10.37
C ALA A 62 -5.32 -5.59 -10.72
N ALA A 63 -4.75 -4.78 -11.61
CA ALA A 63 -5.31 -3.50 -12.02
C ALA A 63 -5.08 -3.22 -13.51
N ALA A 64 -5.82 -2.25 -14.05
CA ALA A 64 -5.48 -1.64 -15.33
C ALA A 64 -4.27 -0.71 -15.19
N LYS A 65 -3.63 -0.35 -16.31
CA LYS A 65 -2.58 0.68 -16.31
C LYS A 65 -3.18 2.03 -15.88
N PRO A 66 -2.45 2.84 -15.08
CA PRO A 66 -2.96 4.13 -14.63
C PRO A 66 -3.14 5.09 -15.82
N ASP A 67 -4.29 5.77 -15.87
CA ASP A 67 -4.52 6.87 -16.81
C ASP A 67 -3.93 8.18 -16.25
N LEU A 68 -2.98 8.75 -16.97
CA LEU A 68 -2.26 9.97 -16.58
C LEU A 68 -2.72 11.22 -17.35
N ALA A 69 -3.69 11.10 -18.27
CA ALA A 69 -4.10 12.19 -19.15
C ALA A 69 -4.53 13.45 -18.38
N GLY A 70 -5.19 13.28 -17.24
CA GLY A 70 -5.61 14.40 -16.40
C GLY A 70 -4.46 15.11 -15.67
N ILE A 71 -3.37 14.40 -15.35
CA ILE A 71 -2.15 15.01 -14.80
C ILE A 71 -1.39 15.76 -15.90
N ASP A 72 -1.32 15.20 -17.11
CA ASP A 72 -0.71 15.90 -18.25
C ASP A 72 -1.43 17.21 -18.57
N ALA A 73 -2.77 17.19 -18.55
CA ALA A 73 -3.58 18.39 -18.71
C ALA A 73 -3.31 19.43 -17.60
N ALA A 74 -3.20 18.99 -16.34
CA ALA A 74 -2.88 19.86 -15.21
C ALA A 74 -1.47 20.48 -15.34
N ARG A 75 -0.48 19.70 -15.80
CA ARG A 75 0.87 20.18 -16.11
C ARG A 75 0.84 21.25 -17.20
N THR A 76 0.20 20.98 -18.33
CA THR A 76 0.09 21.95 -19.43
C THR A 76 -0.60 23.25 -18.98
N ALA A 77 -1.63 23.16 -18.12
CA ALA A 77 -2.30 24.34 -17.58
C ALA A 77 -1.38 25.14 -16.63
N PHE A 78 -0.56 24.47 -15.82
CA PHE A 78 0.43 25.12 -14.97
C PHE A 78 1.51 25.81 -15.82
N ASP A 79 2.09 25.10 -16.79
CA ASP A 79 3.13 25.63 -17.69
C ASP A 79 2.65 26.88 -18.41
N ARG A 80 1.41 26.87 -18.93
CA ARG A 80 0.82 28.04 -19.60
C ARG A 80 0.77 29.27 -18.69
N LYS A 81 0.47 29.08 -17.39
CA LYS A 81 0.41 30.18 -16.42
C LYS A 81 1.79 30.63 -15.94
N ALA A 82 2.81 29.79 -16.06
CA ALA A 82 4.20 30.10 -15.72
C ALA A 82 4.97 30.80 -16.86
N ARG A 83 4.46 30.79 -18.10
CA ARG A 83 5.17 31.35 -19.27
C ARG A 83 5.44 32.85 -19.21
N ASN A 84 4.58 33.62 -18.53
CA ASN A 84 4.65 35.09 -18.52
C ASN A 84 5.21 35.67 -17.21
N GLY A 85 5.87 34.85 -16.38
CA GLY A 85 6.46 35.27 -15.11
C GLY A 85 6.30 34.24 -13.99
N LEU A 86 6.66 34.62 -12.77
CA LEU A 86 6.57 33.74 -11.61
C LEU A 86 5.10 33.41 -11.31
N PRO A 87 4.74 32.12 -11.15
CA PRO A 87 3.37 31.75 -10.81
C PRO A 87 2.93 32.34 -9.47
N SER A 88 1.66 32.77 -9.41
CA SER A 88 1.05 33.19 -8.16
C SER A 88 0.78 32.00 -7.24
N ASP A 89 0.57 32.28 -5.96
CA ASP A 89 0.23 31.25 -4.97
C ASP A 89 -1.03 30.48 -5.33
N THR A 90 -2.03 31.14 -5.94
CA THR A 90 -3.24 30.46 -6.44
C THR A 90 -2.91 29.41 -7.49
N VAL A 91 -1.94 29.69 -8.37
CA VAL A 91 -1.50 28.73 -9.41
C VAL A 91 -0.82 27.52 -8.77
N PHE A 92 0.11 27.75 -7.82
CA PHE A 92 0.76 26.69 -7.08
C PHE A 92 -0.24 25.84 -6.27
N ASN A 93 -1.14 26.48 -5.52
CA ASN A 93 -2.15 25.79 -4.73
C ASN A 93 -3.11 24.98 -5.61
N THR A 94 -3.49 25.51 -6.76
CA THR A 94 -4.33 24.78 -7.73
C THR A 94 -3.62 23.55 -8.26
N ALA A 95 -2.34 23.67 -8.66
CA ALA A 95 -1.56 22.55 -9.14
C ALA A 95 -1.34 21.49 -8.05
N ARG A 96 -0.96 21.92 -6.85
CA ARG A 96 -0.81 21.03 -5.69
C ARG A 96 -2.11 20.29 -5.37
N ARG A 97 -3.25 21.00 -5.34
CA ARG A 97 -4.55 20.38 -5.12
C ARG A 97 -4.88 19.35 -6.20
N LYS A 98 -4.62 19.66 -7.47
CA LYS A 98 -4.85 18.72 -8.57
C LYS A 98 -3.98 17.47 -8.45
N VAL A 99 -2.70 17.63 -8.12
CA VAL A 99 -1.80 16.49 -7.85
C VAL A 99 -2.34 15.66 -6.70
N GLN A 100 -2.76 16.29 -5.59
CA GLN A 100 -3.32 15.58 -4.44
C GLN A 100 -4.61 14.83 -4.77
N GLU A 101 -5.56 15.45 -5.49
CA GLU A 101 -6.80 14.80 -5.94
C GLU A 101 -6.52 13.53 -6.76
N PHE A 102 -5.54 13.59 -7.67
CA PHE A 102 -5.13 12.42 -8.47
C PHE A 102 -4.42 11.36 -7.63
N THR A 103 -3.54 11.77 -6.72
CA THR A 103 -2.87 10.86 -5.78
C THR A 103 -3.88 10.10 -4.93
N ASP A 104 -4.86 10.80 -4.35
CA ASP A 104 -5.86 10.19 -3.47
C ASP A 104 -6.77 9.23 -4.26
N ARG A 105 -7.14 9.60 -5.49
CA ARG A 105 -7.85 8.69 -6.40
C ARG A 105 -7.05 7.43 -6.68
N LEU A 106 -5.80 7.55 -7.12
CA LEU A 106 -4.95 6.39 -7.40
C LEU A 106 -4.74 5.52 -6.16
N LYS A 107 -4.62 6.12 -4.98
CA LYS A 107 -4.51 5.38 -3.72
C LYS A 107 -5.77 4.55 -3.45
N GLY A 108 -6.95 5.12 -3.67
CA GLY A 108 -8.22 4.40 -3.57
C GLY A 108 -8.31 3.25 -4.55
N ASP A 109 -8.10 3.54 -5.84
CA ASP A 109 -8.14 2.57 -6.94
C ASP A 109 -7.14 1.42 -6.70
N ASN A 110 -5.91 1.74 -6.28
CA ASN A 110 -4.86 0.75 -5.96
C ASN A 110 -5.24 -0.15 -4.78
N SER A 111 -5.82 0.43 -3.71
CA SER A 111 -6.20 -0.33 -2.52
C SER A 111 -7.36 -1.27 -2.81
N GLU A 112 -8.36 -0.82 -3.55
CA GLU A 112 -9.51 -1.63 -3.95
C GLU A 112 -9.06 -2.78 -4.86
N ALA A 113 -8.31 -2.47 -5.93
CA ALA A 113 -7.77 -3.46 -6.86
C ALA A 113 -6.92 -4.51 -6.13
N TRP A 114 -6.05 -4.09 -5.21
CA TRP A 114 -5.25 -4.99 -4.40
C TRP A 114 -6.09 -5.91 -3.54
N SER A 115 -7.01 -5.36 -2.74
CA SER A 115 -7.82 -6.17 -1.82
C SER A 115 -8.63 -7.24 -2.57
N SER A 116 -9.27 -6.85 -3.68
CA SER A 116 -10.04 -7.76 -4.53
C SER A 116 -9.17 -8.86 -5.11
N TRP A 117 -8.03 -8.50 -5.73
CA TRP A 117 -7.13 -9.45 -6.34
C TRP A 117 -6.48 -10.39 -5.32
N ALA A 118 -6.00 -9.87 -4.19
CA ALA A 118 -5.34 -10.65 -3.16
C ALA A 118 -6.30 -11.64 -2.49
N THR A 119 -7.53 -11.22 -2.20
CA THR A 119 -8.58 -12.12 -1.70
C THR A 119 -8.93 -13.21 -2.71
N ALA A 120 -9.07 -12.86 -4.00
CA ALA A 120 -9.33 -13.85 -5.05
C ALA A 120 -8.18 -14.86 -5.19
N ARG A 121 -6.93 -14.41 -5.07
CA ARG A 121 -5.75 -15.29 -5.07
C ARG A 121 -5.76 -16.25 -3.89
N ILE A 122 -5.97 -15.75 -2.67
CA ILE A 122 -6.04 -16.62 -1.48
C ILE A 122 -7.18 -17.63 -1.61
N ALA A 123 -8.35 -17.22 -2.09
CA ALA A 123 -9.49 -18.11 -2.29
C ALA A 123 -9.21 -19.21 -3.33
N GLY A 124 -8.32 -18.96 -4.29
CA GLY A 124 -7.89 -19.95 -5.28
C GLY A 124 -6.83 -20.94 -4.78
N LEU A 125 -6.27 -20.76 -3.57
CA LEU A 125 -5.33 -21.72 -3.01
C LEU A 125 -6.06 -22.96 -2.48
N PRO A 126 -5.51 -24.16 -2.67
CA PRO A 126 -6.09 -25.39 -2.13
C PRO A 126 -5.75 -25.52 -0.63
N LEU A 127 -6.18 -24.56 0.19
CA LEU A 127 -5.90 -24.48 1.63
C LEU A 127 -6.41 -25.70 2.40
N ALA A 128 -7.42 -26.38 1.86
CA ALA A 128 -7.91 -27.66 2.39
C ALA A 128 -6.82 -28.74 2.45
N ARG A 129 -5.73 -28.63 1.67
CA ARG A 129 -4.61 -29.58 1.67
C ARG A 129 -3.61 -29.35 2.80
N ILE A 130 -3.70 -28.26 3.56
CA ILE A 130 -2.78 -27.98 4.67
C ILE A 130 -2.67 -29.16 5.66
N PRO A 131 -3.77 -29.82 6.09
CA PRO A 131 -3.69 -30.98 6.98
C PRO A 131 -2.83 -32.13 6.42
N MET A 132 -2.63 -32.23 5.11
CA MET A 132 -1.83 -33.29 4.48
C MET A 132 -0.33 -33.01 4.48
N LEU A 133 0.11 -31.90 5.07
CA LEU A 133 1.52 -31.56 5.24
C LEU A 133 2.10 -32.22 6.50
N SER A 134 3.42 -32.32 6.57
CA SER A 134 4.08 -32.72 7.82
C SER A 134 3.83 -31.70 8.93
N ALA A 135 4.10 -32.05 10.19
CA ALA A 135 3.82 -31.20 11.35
C ALA A 135 4.43 -29.80 11.24
N ASP A 136 5.73 -29.74 10.92
CA ASP A 136 6.47 -28.47 10.81
C ASP A 136 5.98 -27.65 9.60
N GLU A 137 5.68 -28.31 8.49
CA GLU A 137 5.15 -27.68 7.30
C GLU A 137 3.72 -27.15 7.51
N ARG A 138 2.89 -27.83 8.31
CA ARG A 138 1.54 -27.38 8.68
C ARG A 138 1.55 -26.07 9.42
N GLU A 139 2.37 -25.98 10.47
CA GLU A 139 2.48 -24.76 11.26
C GLU A 139 2.99 -23.61 10.38
N ALA A 140 4.02 -23.87 9.58
CA ALA A 140 4.54 -22.89 8.64
C ALA A 140 3.50 -22.47 7.58
N ALA A 141 2.69 -23.41 7.06
CA ALA A 141 1.64 -23.12 6.09
C ALA A 141 0.50 -22.28 6.70
N ARG A 142 0.04 -22.61 7.92
CA ARG A 142 -0.96 -21.81 8.65
C ARG A 142 -0.43 -20.41 8.96
N GLY A 143 0.85 -20.29 9.32
CA GLY A 143 1.54 -19.01 9.48
C GLY A 143 1.49 -18.17 8.20
N ARG A 144 1.88 -18.76 7.06
CA ARG A 144 1.84 -18.10 5.74
C ARG A 144 0.42 -17.72 5.32
N GLU A 145 -0.56 -18.58 5.52
CA GLU A 145 -1.98 -18.28 5.25
C GLU A 145 -2.44 -17.04 6.03
N LYS A 146 -2.09 -16.97 7.32
CA LYS A 146 -2.39 -15.82 8.17
C LYS A 146 -1.69 -14.55 7.67
N GLU A 147 -0.41 -14.63 7.31
CA GLU A 147 0.34 -13.51 6.73
C GLU A 147 -0.29 -13.01 5.43
N LEU A 148 -0.70 -13.91 4.54
CA LEU A 148 -1.38 -13.55 3.29
C LEU A 148 -2.69 -12.82 3.56
N ARG A 149 -3.52 -13.32 4.49
CA ARG A 149 -4.77 -12.65 4.86
C ARG A 149 -4.52 -11.27 5.46
N GLN A 150 -3.50 -11.12 6.31
CA GLN A 150 -3.14 -9.81 6.87
C GLN A 150 -2.66 -8.83 5.80
N ALA A 151 -1.83 -9.28 4.86
CA ALA A 151 -1.35 -8.47 3.76
C ALA A 151 -2.47 -8.09 2.77
N ALA A 152 -3.42 -8.99 2.51
CA ALA A 152 -4.61 -8.69 1.71
C ALA A 152 -5.50 -7.60 2.35
N ALA A 153 -5.59 -7.58 3.70
CA ALA A 153 -6.36 -6.60 4.45
C ALA A 153 -5.58 -5.33 4.84
N ALA A 154 -4.33 -5.18 4.38
CA ALA A 154 -3.47 -4.07 4.77
C ALA A 154 -4.01 -2.73 4.26
N LYS A 155 -4.20 -1.77 5.17
CA LYS A 155 -4.67 -0.41 4.84
C LYS A 155 -3.66 0.43 4.06
N ASN A 156 -2.36 0.14 4.24
CA ASN A 156 -1.27 0.87 3.59
C ASN A 156 -0.52 -0.09 2.68
N LEU A 157 -0.91 -0.08 1.40
CA LEU A 157 -0.26 -0.87 0.39
C LEU A 157 1.11 -0.28 0.01
N SER A 158 2.11 -1.15 -0.11
CA SER A 158 3.45 -0.78 -0.56
C SER A 158 3.97 -1.83 -1.53
N LYS A 159 4.93 -1.46 -2.39
CA LYS A 159 5.58 -2.41 -3.30
C LYS A 159 6.23 -3.58 -2.56
N ALA A 160 6.90 -3.29 -1.43
CA ALA A 160 7.51 -4.33 -0.61
C ALA A 160 6.44 -5.30 -0.06
N GLY A 161 5.28 -4.79 0.35
CA GLY A 161 4.15 -5.61 0.77
C GLY A 161 3.60 -6.49 -0.35
N ILE A 162 3.49 -5.96 -1.58
CA ILE A 162 3.11 -6.73 -2.76
C ILE A 162 4.12 -7.85 -3.02
N THR A 163 5.41 -7.53 -3.06
CA THR A 163 6.48 -8.52 -3.28
C THR A 163 6.43 -9.63 -2.22
N LEU A 164 6.33 -9.25 -0.94
CA LEU A 164 6.23 -10.20 0.16
C LEU A 164 5.01 -11.11 0.00
N PHE A 165 3.83 -10.54 -0.26
CA PHE A 165 2.61 -11.32 -0.51
C PHE A 165 2.80 -12.31 -1.66
N THR A 166 3.32 -11.87 -2.80
CA THR A 166 3.51 -12.75 -3.97
C THR A 166 4.51 -13.87 -3.70
N GLY A 167 5.59 -13.58 -2.94
CA GLY A 167 6.56 -14.59 -2.52
C GLY A 167 5.96 -15.60 -1.54
N THR A 168 5.29 -15.12 -0.49
CA THR A 168 4.59 -15.98 0.49
C THR A 168 3.52 -16.84 -0.19
N TYR A 169 2.79 -16.27 -1.15
CA TYR A 169 1.79 -16.97 -1.94
C TYR A 169 2.42 -18.10 -2.75
N ALA A 170 3.51 -17.82 -3.47
CA ALA A 170 4.20 -18.82 -4.28
C ALA A 170 4.73 -19.98 -3.41
N ILE A 171 5.33 -19.68 -2.25
CA ILE A 171 5.83 -20.70 -1.33
C ILE A 171 4.69 -21.57 -0.81
N LEU A 172 3.56 -20.97 -0.41
CA LEU A 172 2.40 -21.72 0.07
C LEU A 172 1.76 -22.54 -1.04
N ALA A 173 1.63 -21.98 -2.24
CA ALA A 173 1.09 -22.69 -3.40
C ALA A 173 1.93 -23.92 -3.75
N GLU A 174 3.27 -23.77 -3.75
CA GLU A 174 4.21 -24.86 -4.01
C GLU A 174 4.09 -25.98 -2.96
N ALA A 175 4.07 -25.62 -1.68
CA ALA A 175 3.92 -26.60 -0.59
C ALA A 175 2.65 -27.45 -0.71
N LEU A 176 1.58 -26.88 -1.29
CA LEU A 176 0.29 -27.53 -1.44
C LEU A 176 0.09 -28.21 -2.82
N HIS A 177 1.00 -28.01 -3.77
CA HIS A 177 0.82 -28.42 -5.16
C HIS A 177 0.72 -29.95 -5.29
N ASP A 178 1.66 -30.67 -4.69
CA ASP A 178 1.79 -32.13 -4.79
C ASP A 178 0.97 -32.90 -3.74
N LYS A 179 0.18 -32.19 -2.92
CA LYS A 179 -0.62 -32.81 -1.87
C LYS A 179 -1.96 -33.25 -2.42
N SER A 180 -2.38 -34.45 -2.01
CA SER A 180 -3.70 -34.97 -2.34
C SER A 180 -4.79 -34.18 -1.61
N ASP A 181 -5.96 -34.09 -2.21
CA ASP A 181 -7.12 -33.53 -1.51
C ASP A 181 -7.53 -34.47 -0.36
N PRO A 182 -7.70 -33.97 0.86
CA PRO A 182 -8.08 -34.83 1.98
C PRO A 182 -9.51 -35.35 1.80
N PRO A 183 -9.82 -36.55 2.32
CA PRO A 183 -11.19 -37.05 2.37
C PRO A 183 -12.11 -36.06 3.09
N LYS A 184 -13.36 -35.98 2.64
CA LYS A 184 -14.34 -35.06 3.21
C LYS A 184 -14.58 -35.36 4.69
N GLU A 185 -14.59 -36.63 5.06
CA GLU A 185 -14.77 -37.11 6.43
C GLU A 185 -13.68 -36.56 7.37
N LEU A 186 -12.44 -36.44 6.88
CA LEU A 186 -11.34 -35.89 7.66
C LEU A 186 -11.52 -34.38 7.87
N LEU A 187 -11.90 -33.64 6.82
CA LEU A 187 -12.19 -32.21 6.92
C LEU A 187 -13.34 -31.94 7.89
N ASP A 188 -14.43 -32.70 7.78
CA ASP A 188 -15.60 -32.59 8.66
C ASP A 188 -15.23 -32.91 10.12
N LEU A 189 -14.31 -33.85 10.35
CA LEU A 189 -13.79 -34.15 11.69
C LEU A 189 -12.92 -33.02 12.23
N LEU A 190 -11.98 -32.50 11.44
CA LEU A 190 -11.11 -31.39 11.85
C LEU A 190 -11.92 -30.12 12.16
N ASP A 191 -12.90 -29.78 11.32
CA ASP A 191 -13.83 -28.66 11.57
C ASP A 191 -14.61 -28.86 12.88
N ARG A 192 -15.04 -30.10 13.16
CA ARG A 192 -15.73 -30.44 14.41
C ARG A 192 -14.83 -30.27 15.63
N LEU A 193 -13.56 -30.64 15.54
CA LEU A 193 -12.57 -30.49 16.61
C LEU A 193 -12.23 -29.01 16.88
N GLU A 194 -12.25 -28.16 15.86
CA GLU A 194 -11.97 -26.72 15.97
C GLU A 194 -13.16 -25.90 16.48
N LYS A 195 -14.40 -26.42 16.40
CA LYS A 195 -15.60 -25.75 16.94
C LYS A 195 -15.50 -25.48 18.44
N ARG A 196 -16.12 -24.38 18.87
CA ARG A 196 -16.29 -24.01 20.29
C ARG A 196 -17.78 -24.03 20.64
N PRO A 197 -18.19 -24.74 21.71
CA PRO A 197 -17.37 -25.57 22.61
C PRO A 197 -16.78 -26.78 21.89
N SER A 198 -15.59 -27.20 22.32
CA SER A 198 -14.93 -28.37 21.72
C SER A 198 -15.70 -29.65 22.03
N PRO A 199 -15.70 -30.62 21.10
CA PRO A 199 -16.36 -31.90 21.30
C PRO A 199 -15.79 -32.62 22.53
N THR A 200 -16.65 -33.32 23.26
CA THR A 200 -16.22 -34.19 24.36
C THR A 200 -15.72 -35.51 23.80
N LEU A 201 -15.01 -36.30 24.62
CA LEU A 201 -14.57 -37.64 24.20
C LEU A 201 -15.75 -38.55 23.80
N ARG A 202 -16.97 -38.29 24.29
CA ARG A 202 -18.19 -39.03 23.91
C ARG A 202 -18.64 -38.72 22.47
N ASP A 203 -18.28 -37.55 21.96
CA ASP A 203 -18.65 -37.09 20.61
C ASP A 203 -17.65 -37.54 19.54
N ILE A 204 -16.57 -38.22 19.95
CA ILE A 204 -15.51 -38.76 19.08
C ILE A 204 -15.65 -40.28 19.04
N THR A 205 -15.79 -40.83 17.83
CA THR A 205 -15.92 -42.28 17.62
C THR A 205 -14.57 -42.96 17.39
N ASP A 206 -14.51 -44.29 17.54
CA ASP A 206 -13.31 -45.05 17.20
C ASP A 206 -12.92 -44.92 15.72
N ALA A 207 -13.91 -44.75 14.83
CA ALA A 207 -13.69 -44.49 13.42
C ALA A 207 -13.03 -43.11 13.19
N ASP A 208 -13.43 -42.09 13.95
CA ASP A 208 -12.79 -40.77 13.91
C ASP A 208 -11.32 -40.85 14.36
N ILE A 209 -11.03 -41.62 15.43
CA ILE A 209 -9.64 -41.83 15.91
C ILE A 209 -8.81 -42.61 14.88
N ALA A 210 -9.39 -43.65 14.28
CA ALA A 210 -8.73 -44.42 13.22
C ALA A 210 -8.42 -43.53 12.01
N LEU A 211 -9.35 -42.65 11.63
CA LEU A 211 -9.16 -41.68 10.55
C LEU A 211 -8.03 -40.70 10.87
N LEU A 212 -7.97 -40.16 12.09
CA LEU A 212 -6.88 -39.28 12.50
C LEU A 212 -5.52 -39.99 12.43
N ARG A 213 -5.45 -41.25 12.86
CA ARG A 213 -4.22 -42.07 12.77
C ARG A 213 -3.80 -42.37 11.35
N GLN A 214 -4.76 -42.65 10.46
CA GLN A 214 -4.48 -42.94 9.05
C GLN A 214 -3.75 -41.78 8.35
N PHE A 215 -3.99 -40.55 8.80
CA PHE A 215 -3.40 -39.33 8.25
C PHE A 215 -2.36 -38.70 9.20
N ASP A 216 -1.87 -39.44 10.21
CA ASP A 216 -0.90 -38.94 11.20
C ASP A 216 -1.32 -37.64 11.91
N MET A 217 -2.63 -37.41 12.03
CA MET A 217 -3.21 -36.23 12.70
C MET A 217 -3.36 -36.41 14.21
N ASP A 218 -3.40 -37.65 14.69
CA ASP A 218 -3.55 -37.98 16.11
C ASP A 218 -2.38 -37.47 16.96
N LEU A 219 -1.16 -37.43 16.39
CA LEU A 219 0.04 -36.86 17.01
C LEU A 219 -0.09 -35.38 17.40
N HIS A 220 -1.09 -34.68 16.86
CA HIS A 220 -1.26 -33.24 17.03
C HIS A 220 -2.46 -32.86 17.89
N ILE A 221 -3.20 -33.85 18.40
CA ILE A 221 -4.40 -33.62 19.19
C ILE A 221 -4.09 -34.02 20.63
N THR A 222 -4.27 -33.07 21.54
CA THR A 222 -4.11 -33.30 22.99
C THR A 222 -5.46 -33.31 23.68
N LEU A 223 -5.64 -34.24 24.62
CA LEU A 223 -6.85 -34.34 25.43
C LEU A 223 -6.66 -33.55 26.73
N GLN A 224 -7.58 -32.63 27.01
CA GLN A 224 -7.62 -31.88 28.27
C GLN A 224 -8.91 -32.19 29.03
N ARG A 225 -8.78 -32.52 30.32
CA ARG A 225 -9.92 -32.75 31.21
C ARG A 225 -10.46 -31.42 31.73
N THR A 226 -11.72 -31.11 31.44
CA THR A 226 -12.37 -29.92 31.99
C THR A 226 -12.70 -30.11 33.48
N GLY A 227 -12.42 -29.11 34.31
CA GLY A 227 -12.71 -29.12 35.75
C GLY A 227 -11.69 -29.87 36.62
N ALA A 228 -10.50 -30.13 36.09
CA ALA A 228 -9.33 -30.61 36.85
C ALA A 228 -8.37 -29.45 37.14
#